data_AF-A0A7S4CG80-F1
#
_entry.id   AF-A0A7S4CG80-F1
#
_cell.length_a   1.000
_cell.length_b   1.000
_cell.length_c   1.000
_cell.angle_alpha   90.00
_cell.angle_beta   90.00
_cell.angle_gamma   90.00
#
_symmetry.space_group_name_H-M   'P 1'
#
loop_
_entity.id
_entity.type
_entity.pdbx_description
1 polymer ?
#
loop_
_entity_poly.entity_id
_entity_poly.type
_entity_poly.pdbx_seq_one_letter_code
_entity_poly.pdbx_strand_id
1 'polypeptide(L)'
;VIQVGMTASVSSYAVRTGQQPPLPGEKSLAQPDHTVLLLADFEEAYLEQVAPFGVKNVQPPDVTSGDEAILQRGLKQMVQDKAIVDLSERTLQVYVSFLGFYLEVASKVGLSKQQVVELANHFIMWLFSCKEPPAIMRSTQVRLDLVAVPGITVVDKKPAA
;
A
#
# COMPACT_ATOMS: atom_id res chain seq x y z
N VAL A 1 13.93 -6.24 10.14
CA VAL A 1 12.75 -6.40 9.26
C VAL A 1 12.33 -5.02 8.78
N ILE A 2 12.17 -4.81 7.48
CA ILE A 2 11.56 -3.58 6.94
C ILE A 2 10.15 -3.96 6.49
N GLN A 3 9.14 -3.29 7.04
CA GLN A 3 7.75 -3.43 6.63
C GLN A 3 7.30 -2.13 5.97
N VAL A 4 6.67 -2.25 4.81
CA VAL A 4 6.13 -1.12 4.06
C VAL A 4 4.60 -1.24 4.06
N GLY A 5 3.93 -0.21 4.54
CA GLY A 5 2.50 -0.15 4.72
C GLY A 5 2.01 -0.87 5.98
N MET A 6 0.76 -0.60 6.32
CA MET A 6 0.07 -1.28 7.41
C MET A 6 -0.12 -2.77 7.11
N THR A 7 -0.34 -3.57 8.16
CA THR A 7 -0.75 -4.97 7.98
C THR A 7 -2.26 -5.11 8.16
N ALA A 8 -2.84 -6.21 7.65
CA ALA A 8 -4.28 -6.46 7.77
C ALA A 8 -4.78 -6.52 9.23
N SER A 9 -3.90 -6.90 10.17
CA SER A 9 -4.23 -7.03 11.58
C SER A 9 -3.00 -6.85 12.48
N VAL A 10 -3.20 -6.44 13.72
CA VAL A 10 -2.15 -6.37 14.74
C VAL A 10 -1.43 -7.72 14.93
N SER A 11 -2.18 -8.84 14.82
CA SER A 11 -1.59 -10.18 14.88
C SER A 11 -0.62 -10.46 13.72
N SER A 12 -0.92 -9.95 12.53
CA SER A 12 -0.02 -10.06 11.38
C SER A 12 1.28 -9.29 11.60
N TYR A 13 1.21 -8.12 12.24
CA TYR A 13 2.39 -7.36 12.64
C TYR A 13 3.26 -8.12 13.66
N ALA A 14 2.63 -8.71 14.68
CA ALA A 14 3.29 -9.52 15.70
C ALA A 14 4.08 -10.68 15.06
N VAL A 15 3.43 -11.46 14.18
CA VAL A 15 4.07 -12.58 13.46
C VAL A 15 5.24 -12.11 12.60
N ARG A 16 5.10 -11.00 11.87
CA ARG A 16 6.17 -10.48 10.98
C ARG A 16 7.38 -9.94 11.75
N THR A 17 7.16 -9.42 12.95
CA THR A 17 8.22 -8.87 13.80
C THR A 17 8.80 -9.89 14.77
N GLY A 18 8.18 -11.07 14.86
CA GLY A 18 8.51 -12.07 15.88
C GLY A 18 8.16 -11.61 17.30
N GLN A 19 7.38 -10.53 17.44
CA GLN A 19 6.97 -10.01 18.73
C GLN A 19 5.68 -10.67 19.22
N GLN A 20 5.51 -10.72 20.53
CA GLN A 20 4.22 -10.95 21.16
C GLN A 20 3.80 -9.67 21.89
N PRO A 21 2.52 -9.27 21.83
CA PRO A 21 2.05 -8.16 22.64
C PRO A 21 2.27 -8.50 24.12
N PRO A 22 2.65 -7.52 24.96
CA PRO A 22 2.80 -7.75 26.40
C PRO A 22 1.49 -8.27 27.01
N LEU A 23 1.61 -9.21 27.95
CA LEU A 23 0.47 -9.62 28.77
C LEU A 23 0.03 -8.47 29.68
N PRO A 24 -1.25 -8.42 30.11
CA PRO A 24 -1.73 -7.41 31.02
C PRO A 24 -0.89 -7.36 32.31
N GLY A 25 -0.22 -6.24 32.57
CA GLY A 25 0.64 -6.05 33.74
C GLY A 25 2.12 -6.39 33.53
N GLU A 26 2.52 -6.89 32.36
CA GLU A 26 3.92 -7.12 32.02
C GLU A 26 4.52 -5.97 31.19
N LYS A 27 5.80 -5.66 31.44
CA LYS A 27 6.56 -4.77 30.56
C LYS A 27 6.87 -5.51 29.26
N SER A 28 6.73 -4.80 28.13
CA SER A 28 7.02 -5.29 26.77
C SER A 28 8.26 -6.19 26.73
N LEU A 29 8.09 -7.40 26.18
CA LEU A 29 9.19 -8.30 25.85
C LEU A 29 10.09 -7.65 24.77
N ALA A 30 11.34 -8.12 24.72
CA ALA A 30 12.48 -7.56 23.98
C ALA A 30 12.10 -6.82 22.69
N GLN A 31 12.50 -5.54 22.59
CA GLN A 31 12.41 -4.78 21.34
C GLN A 31 13.34 -5.44 20.32
N PRO A 32 12.86 -5.83 19.13
CA PRO A 32 13.75 -6.32 18.08
C PRO A 32 14.68 -5.16 17.68
N ASP A 33 15.98 -5.40 17.73
CA ASP A 33 17.00 -4.35 17.54
C ASP A 33 16.90 -3.64 16.18
N HIS A 34 16.20 -4.20 15.18
CA HIS A 34 16.18 -3.67 13.81
C HIS A 34 14.84 -3.88 13.05
N THR A 35 13.70 -3.47 13.61
CA THR A 35 12.44 -3.41 12.85
C THR A 35 12.09 -1.97 12.46
N VAL A 36 11.91 -1.73 11.16
CA VAL A 36 11.44 -0.45 10.62
C VAL A 36 10.06 -0.66 10.02
N LEU A 37 9.09 0.13 10.47
CA LEU A 37 7.75 0.21 9.91
C LEU A 37 7.64 1.53 9.15
N LEU A 38 7.46 1.45 7.84
CA LEU A 38 7.25 2.60 6.96
C LEU A 38 5.76 2.71 6.68
N LEU A 39 5.14 3.82 7.10
CA LEU A 39 3.74 4.12 6.88
C LEU A 39 3.60 5.38 6.02
N ALA A 40 2.56 5.43 5.19
CA ALA A 40 2.11 6.67 4.59
C ALA A 40 1.31 7.50 5.61
N ASP A 41 1.18 8.81 5.37
CA ASP A 41 0.47 9.73 6.28
C ASP A 41 -0.97 9.28 6.57
N PHE A 42 -1.67 8.75 5.55
CA PHE A 42 -3.04 8.27 5.72
C PHE A 42 -3.13 6.98 6.55
N GLU A 43 -2.03 6.29 6.79
CA GLU A 43 -1.96 5.08 7.62
C GLU A 43 -1.60 5.39 9.08
N GLU A 44 -1.44 6.66 9.46
CA GLU A 44 -0.98 7.07 10.80
C GLU A 44 -1.82 6.47 11.94
N ALA A 45 -3.13 6.35 11.75
CA ALA A 45 -4.05 5.71 12.71
C ALA A 45 -3.67 4.25 13.04
N TYR A 46 -2.88 3.58 12.19
CA TYR A 46 -2.36 2.25 12.46
C TYR A 46 -1.32 2.24 13.60
N LEU A 47 -0.63 3.35 13.87
CA LEU A 47 0.34 3.46 14.96
C LEU A 47 -0.29 3.19 16.32
N GLU A 48 -1.53 3.64 16.55
CA GLU A 48 -2.26 3.38 17.79
C GLU A 48 -2.49 1.88 18.01
N GLN A 49 -2.70 1.13 16.93
CA GLN A 49 -2.96 -0.31 16.99
C GLN A 49 -1.69 -1.12 17.31
N VAL A 50 -0.53 -0.63 16.89
CA VAL A 50 0.77 -1.28 17.15
C VAL A 50 1.55 -0.65 18.32
N ALA A 51 1.02 0.39 18.95
CA ALA A 51 1.60 1.01 20.14
C ALA A 51 1.93 0.02 21.28
N PRO A 52 1.14 -1.04 21.55
CA PRO A 52 1.49 -2.04 22.56
C PRO A 52 2.83 -2.76 22.33
N PHE A 53 3.34 -2.75 21.09
CA PHE A 53 4.63 -3.34 20.71
C PHE A 53 5.82 -2.37 20.91
N GLY A 54 5.58 -1.22 21.55
CA GLY A 54 6.62 -0.23 21.82
C GLY A 54 7.18 0.45 20.57
N VAL A 55 6.39 0.53 19.50
CA VAL A 55 6.77 1.22 18.26
C VAL A 55 7.01 2.70 18.57
N LYS A 56 8.20 3.19 18.25
CA LYS A 56 8.55 4.60 18.38
C LYS A 56 8.32 5.27 17.04
N ASN A 57 7.44 6.26 17.01
CA ASN A 57 7.31 7.13 15.86
C ASN A 57 8.57 7.99 15.74
N VAL A 58 9.21 7.93 14.58
CA VAL A 58 10.41 8.71 14.28
C VAL A 58 10.12 9.55 13.04
N GLN A 59 10.60 10.79 13.04
CA GLN A 59 10.46 11.62 11.86
C GLN A 59 11.19 10.96 10.69
N PRO A 60 10.55 10.83 9.52
CA PRO A 60 11.22 10.31 8.34
C PRO A 60 12.42 11.22 7.98
N PRO A 61 13.51 10.67 7.44
CA PRO A 61 14.61 11.49 6.94
C PRO A 61 14.10 12.40 5.82
N ASP A 62 14.66 13.61 5.74
CA ASP A 62 14.35 14.53 4.65
C ASP A 62 14.75 13.90 3.32
N VAL A 63 13.79 13.75 2.42
CA VAL A 63 14.04 13.28 1.05
C VAL A 63 14.61 14.43 0.25
N THR A 64 15.85 14.30 -0.21
CA THR A 64 16.46 15.31 -1.08
C THR A 64 16.04 15.11 -2.52
N SER A 65 16.19 16.15 -3.35
CA SER A 65 15.98 16.04 -4.81
C SER A 65 16.91 15.01 -5.48
N GLY A 66 18.07 14.73 -4.87
CA GLY A 66 18.97 13.66 -5.30
C GLY A 66 18.39 12.27 -5.05
N ASP A 67 17.71 12.08 -3.92
CA ASP A 67 17.09 10.80 -3.55
C ASP A 67 15.92 10.46 -4.47
N GLU A 68 15.06 11.45 -4.78
CA GLU A 68 13.98 11.28 -5.76
C GLU A 68 14.50 10.88 -7.13
N ALA A 69 15.59 11.49 -7.59
CA ALA A 69 16.19 11.18 -8.89
C ALA A 69 16.76 9.75 -8.93
N ILE A 70 17.34 9.27 -7.82
CA ILE A 70 17.82 7.88 -7.68
C ILE A 70 16.63 6.92 -7.70
N LEU A 71 15.56 7.23 -6.97
CA LEU A 71 14.33 6.42 -6.92
C LEU A 71 13.68 6.30 -8.30
N GLN A 72 13.51 7.43 -9.00
CA GLN A 72 12.95 7.48 -10.35
C GLN A 72 13.82 6.71 -11.36
N ARG A 73 15.15 6.80 -11.23
CA ARG A 73 16.06 6.03 -12.08
C ARG A 73 15.94 4.53 -11.81
N GLY A 74 15.93 4.12 -10.55
CA GLY A 74 15.76 2.73 -10.15
C GLY A 74 14.44 2.14 -10.64
N LEU A 75 13.33 2.88 -10.49
CA LEU A 75 12.02 2.48 -11.00
C LEU A 75 12.02 2.32 -12.52
N LYS A 76 12.55 3.30 -13.26
CA LYS A 76 12.67 3.22 -14.72
C LYS A 76 13.53 2.02 -15.15
N GLN A 77 14.62 1.77 -14.46
CA GLN A 77 15.50 0.64 -14.75
C GLN A 77 14.81 -0.70 -14.46
N MET A 78 14.05 -0.83 -13.38
CA MET A 78 13.26 -2.05 -13.10
C MET A 78 12.17 -2.31 -14.15
N VAL A 79 11.59 -1.25 -14.72
CA VAL A 79 10.62 -1.34 -15.82
C VAL A 79 11.32 -1.76 -17.12
N GLN A 80 12.55 -1.31 -17.36
CA GLN A 80 13.34 -1.62 -18.56
C GLN A 80 13.99 -3.02 -18.51
N ASP A 81 14.51 -3.44 -17.35
CA ASP A 81 15.23 -4.70 -17.17
C ASP A 81 14.30 -5.92 -17.16
N LYS A 82 13.01 -5.73 -16.84
CA LYS A 82 11.99 -6.77 -16.98
C LYS A 82 11.47 -6.81 -18.41
N ALA A 83 12.28 -7.38 -19.30
CA ALA A 83 11.83 -7.81 -20.61
C ALA A 83 10.57 -8.72 -20.47
N ILE A 84 9.46 -8.29 -21.07
CA ILE A 84 8.33 -9.11 -21.51
C ILE A 84 7.55 -9.81 -20.37
N VAL A 85 7.08 -9.05 -19.38
CA VAL A 85 5.73 -9.29 -18.86
C VAL A 85 4.97 -8.01 -19.11
N ASP A 86 3.83 -8.11 -19.78
CA ASP A 86 3.03 -6.96 -20.19
C ASP A 86 2.88 -6.02 -18.99
N LEU A 87 3.55 -4.86 -19.06
CA LEU A 87 3.55 -3.87 -18.01
C LEU A 87 2.10 -3.47 -17.70
N SER A 88 1.18 -3.55 -18.67
CA SER A 88 -0.24 -3.31 -18.45
C SER A 88 -0.87 -4.32 -17.49
N GLU A 89 -0.55 -5.61 -17.58
CA GLU A 89 -1.11 -6.64 -16.70
C GLU A 89 -0.57 -6.51 -15.29
N ARG A 90 0.74 -6.26 -15.12
CA ARG A 90 1.32 -6.01 -13.79
C ARG A 90 0.78 -4.74 -13.16
N THR A 91 0.65 -3.66 -13.94
CA THR A 91 0.09 -2.40 -13.47
C THR A 91 -1.34 -2.61 -12.98
N LEU A 92 -2.16 -3.34 -13.77
CA LEU A 92 -3.52 -3.68 -13.38
C LEU A 92 -3.57 -4.55 -12.11
N GLN A 93 -2.69 -5.54 -11.99
CA GLN A 93 -2.61 -6.39 -10.80
C GLN A 93 -2.26 -5.58 -9.55
N VAL A 94 -1.24 -4.72 -9.63
CA VAL A 94 -0.85 -3.84 -8.51
C VAL A 94 -1.99 -2.92 -8.12
N TYR A 95 -2.66 -2.31 -9.11
CA TYR A 95 -3.80 -1.43 -8.90
C TYR A 95 -4.98 -2.14 -8.21
N VAL A 96 -5.38 -3.30 -8.71
CA VAL A 96 -6.49 -4.09 -8.13
C VAL A 96 -6.13 -4.63 -6.75
N SER A 97 -4.87 -5.02 -6.52
CA SER A 97 -4.39 -5.45 -5.20
C SER A 97 -4.41 -4.31 -4.18
N PHE A 98 -3.97 -3.11 -4.59
CA PHE A 98 -4.04 -1.91 -3.74
C PHE A 98 -5.49 -1.62 -3.34
N LEU A 99 -6.40 -1.55 -4.32
CA LEU A 99 -7.81 -1.33 -4.06
C LEU A 99 -8.39 -2.40 -3.14
N GLY A 100 -8.13 -3.68 -3.42
CA GLY A 100 -8.64 -4.79 -2.61
C GLY A 100 -8.23 -4.70 -1.15
N PHE A 101 -6.95 -4.44 -0.89
CA PHE A 101 -6.44 -4.31 0.48
C PHE A 101 -7.02 -3.08 1.19
N TYR A 102 -6.86 -1.89 0.60
CA TYR A 102 -7.24 -0.66 1.28
C TYR A 102 -8.74 -0.48 1.40
N LEU A 103 -9.57 -1.06 0.52
CA LEU A 103 -11.03 -1.05 0.70
C LEU A 103 -11.45 -1.91 1.91
N GLU A 104 -10.74 -3.01 2.20
CA GLU A 104 -10.99 -3.86 3.37
C GLU A 104 -10.63 -3.15 4.69
N VAL A 105 -9.55 -2.35 4.67
CA VAL A 105 -9.05 -1.67 5.88
C VAL A 105 -9.41 -0.18 5.95
N ALA A 106 -10.11 0.38 4.95
CA ALA A 106 -10.37 1.82 4.81
C ALA A 106 -10.96 2.45 6.07
N SER A 107 -11.96 1.79 6.67
CA SER A 107 -12.62 2.27 7.88
C SER A 107 -11.68 2.33 9.09
N LYS A 108 -10.67 1.47 9.16
CA LYS A 108 -9.67 1.45 10.25
C LYS A 108 -8.69 2.61 10.16
N VAL A 109 -8.55 3.20 8.97
CA VAL A 109 -7.66 4.35 8.70
C VAL A 109 -8.45 5.61 8.35
N GLY A 110 -9.77 5.62 8.61
CA GLY A 110 -10.61 6.81 8.41
C GLY A 110 -10.80 7.24 6.96
N LEU A 111 -10.56 6.35 5.99
CA LEU A 111 -10.73 6.63 4.57
C LEU A 111 -12.11 6.23 4.07
N SER A 112 -12.70 7.08 3.21
CA SER A 112 -13.82 6.71 2.36
C SER A 112 -13.36 5.88 1.16
N LYS A 113 -14.27 5.11 0.56
CA LYS A 113 -13.98 4.36 -0.68
C LYS A 113 -13.46 5.25 -1.80
N GLN A 114 -14.02 6.45 -1.93
CA GLN A 114 -13.57 7.42 -2.93
C GLN A 114 -12.12 7.84 -2.70
N GLN A 115 -11.74 8.15 -1.46
CA GLN A 115 -10.36 8.49 -1.13
C GLN A 115 -9.39 7.34 -1.41
N VAL A 116 -9.80 6.08 -1.18
CA VAL A 116 -8.99 4.91 -1.55
C VAL A 116 -8.78 4.84 -3.06
N VAL A 117 -9.82 5.11 -3.87
CA VAL A 117 -9.71 5.15 -5.33
C VAL A 117 -8.78 6.28 -5.78
N GLU A 118 -8.90 7.47 -5.20
CA GLU A 118 -8.05 8.63 -5.50
C GLU A 118 -6.57 8.35 -5.18
N LEU A 119 -6.29 7.73 -4.02
CA LEU A 119 -4.94 7.30 -3.64
C LEU A 119 -4.39 6.24 -4.58
N ALA A 120 -5.20 5.24 -4.94
CA ALA A 120 -4.80 4.18 -5.87
C ALA A 120 -4.45 4.76 -7.25
N ASN A 121 -5.25 5.70 -7.74
CA ASN A 121 -5.04 6.39 -9.00
C ASN A 121 -3.75 7.21 -9.00
N HIS A 122 -3.53 8.00 -7.96
CA HIS A 122 -2.30 8.76 -7.81
C HIS A 122 -1.09 7.82 -7.77
N PHE A 123 -1.12 6.81 -6.91
CA PHE A 123 0.00 5.91 -6.70
C PHE A 123 0.39 5.15 -7.97
N ILE A 124 -0.59 4.61 -8.69
CA ILE A 124 -0.31 3.83 -9.91
C ILE A 124 0.23 4.72 -11.03
N MET A 125 -0.33 5.93 -11.19
CA MET A 125 0.13 6.89 -12.20
C MET A 125 1.55 7.38 -11.89
N TRP A 126 1.87 7.62 -10.62
CA TRP A 126 3.21 8.01 -10.21
C TRP A 126 4.23 6.89 -10.39
N LEU A 127 3.90 5.67 -9.96
CA LEU A 127 4.82 4.52 -9.97
C LEU A 127 5.13 4.03 -11.39
N PHE A 128 4.12 3.99 -12.27
CA PHE A 128 4.25 3.46 -13.63
C PHE A 128 4.29 4.55 -14.70
N SER A 129 4.27 5.83 -14.32
CA SER A 129 4.22 6.98 -15.24
C SER A 129 3.09 6.87 -16.27
N CYS A 130 1.95 6.31 -15.87
CA CYS A 130 0.77 6.16 -16.73
C CYS A 130 0.06 7.51 -16.89
N LYS A 131 -0.47 7.79 -18.09
CA LYS A 131 -1.28 8.99 -18.35
C LYS A 131 -2.63 8.96 -17.65
N GLU A 132 -3.20 7.77 -17.50
CA GLU A 132 -4.50 7.52 -16.90
C GLU A 132 -4.42 6.26 -16.02
N PRO A 133 -5.27 6.14 -14.98
CA PRO A 133 -5.35 4.92 -14.19
C PRO A 133 -5.79 3.71 -15.04
N PRO A 134 -5.37 2.49 -14.68
CA PRO A 134 -5.79 1.28 -15.40
C PRO A 134 -7.31 1.09 -15.34
N ALA A 135 -7.90 0.70 -16.46
CA ALA A 135 -9.29 0.28 -16.47
C ALA A 135 -9.43 -1.12 -15.84
N ILE A 136 -10.46 -1.31 -15.01
CA ILE A 136 -10.78 -2.61 -14.40
C ILE A 136 -11.97 -3.26 -15.08
N MET A 137 -12.07 -4.59 -14.99
CA MET A 137 -13.25 -5.29 -15.49
C MET A 137 -14.49 -4.92 -14.65
N ARG A 138 -15.67 -4.88 -15.28
CA ARG A 138 -16.94 -4.68 -14.55
C ARG A 138 -17.12 -5.69 -13.41
N SER A 139 -16.73 -6.94 -13.62
CA SER A 139 -16.75 -7.99 -12.58
C SER A 139 -15.86 -7.62 -11.39
N THR A 140 -14.70 -7.01 -11.61
CA THR A 140 -13.81 -6.51 -10.56
C THR A 140 -14.43 -5.34 -9.82
N GLN A 141 -15.05 -4.38 -10.53
CA GLN A 141 -15.73 -3.24 -9.92
C GLN A 141 -16.85 -3.69 -8.97
N VAL A 142 -17.67 -4.66 -9.40
CA VAL A 142 -18.75 -5.23 -8.58
C VAL A 142 -18.19 -5.97 -7.38
N ARG A 143 -17.15 -6.80 -7.58
CA ARG A 143 -16.51 -7.55 -6.49
C ARG A 143 -15.91 -6.64 -5.41
N LEU A 144 -15.37 -5.49 -5.81
CA LEU A 144 -14.78 -4.50 -4.89
C LEU A 144 -15.81 -3.48 -4.38
N ASP A 145 -17.09 -3.61 -4.75
CA ASP A 145 -18.16 -2.71 -4.34
C ASP A 145 -17.88 -1.23 -4.68
N LEU A 146 -17.45 -1.00 -5.93
CA LEU A 146 -17.05 0.29 -6.50
C LEU A 146 -18.03 0.83 -7.56
N VAL A 147 -19.25 0.29 -7.66
CA VAL A 147 -20.19 0.60 -8.76
C VAL A 147 -20.57 2.08 -8.83
N ALA A 148 -20.76 2.72 -7.67
CA ALA A 148 -21.15 4.12 -7.55
C ALA A 148 -19.97 5.04 -7.14
N VAL A 149 -18.75 4.52 -7.11
CA VAL A 149 -17.57 5.28 -6.67
C VAL A 149 -16.93 5.97 -7.88
N PRO A 150 -16.78 7.31 -7.87
CA PRO A 150 -16.17 8.03 -8.99
C PRO A 150 -14.66 7.71 -9.10
N GLY A 151 -14.09 7.98 -10.28
CA GLY A 151 -12.64 7.84 -10.52
C GLY A 151 -12.17 6.46 -10.97
N ILE A 152 -13.07 5.52 -11.23
CA ILE A 152 -12.77 4.20 -11.80
C ILE A 152 -13.17 4.14 -13.27
N THR A 153 -12.23 3.73 -14.13
CA THR A 153 -12.51 3.37 -15.52
C THR A 153 -12.88 1.89 -15.61
N VAL A 154 -13.97 1.57 -16.29
CA VAL A 154 -14.51 0.20 -16.36
C VAL A 154 -14.56 -0.27 -17.81
N VAL A 155 -14.13 -1.52 -18.04
CA VAL A 155 -14.26 -2.21 -19.34
C VAL A 155 -15.08 -3.49 -19.21
N ASP A 156 -15.85 -3.79 -20.24
CA ASP A 156 -16.71 -4.98 -20.29
C ASP A 156 -15.99 -6.23 -20.83
N LYS A 157 -14.86 -6.05 -21.50
CA LYS A 157 -14.03 -7.14 -22.05
C LYS A 157 -12.55 -6.84 -21.77
N LYS A 158 -11.75 -7.89 -21.49
CA LYS A 158 -10.29 -7.76 -21.45
C LYS A 158 -9.84 -7.24 -22.84
N PRO A 159 -9.06 -6.15 -22.94
CA PRO A 159 -8.53 -5.70 -24.22
C PRO A 159 -7.81 -6.86 -24.91
N ALA A 160 -8.03 -7.05 -26.21
CA ALA A 160 -7.26 -8.02 -26.97
C ALA A 160 -5.78 -7.63 -26.89
N ALA A 161 -4.95 -8.60 -26.49
CA ALA A 161 -3.50 -8.45 -26.42
C ALA A 161 -2.88 -8.24 -27.81
#